data_AF-A0A6A5C5J0-F1
#
_entry.id   AF-A0A6A5C5J0-F1
#
_cell.length_a   1.000
_cell.length_b   1.000
_cell.length_c   1.000
_cell.angle_alpha   90.00
_cell.angle_beta   90.00
_cell.angle_gamma   90.00
#
_symmetry.space_group_name_H-M   'P 1'
#
loop_
_entity.id
_entity.type
_entity.pdbx_description
1 polymer ?
#
loop_
_entity_poly.entity_id
_entity_poly.type
_entity_poly.pdbx_seq_one_letter_code
_entity_poly.pdbx_strand_id
1 'polypeptide(L)'
;MSLSFATSMLDQLSGFFTQEENMQWLFKTANRAPLLVILPMLVLPGTRITHFILHSKVVLISLSILYSVLLFTLMAAPSSTLPKIDFLSFDSVANGFQHKPFVLVGWVHYLVTDPLVATLIYYDAISRGIPHVFTSICILFAFMLCPFGLALYIFGRLLLCRVWFEWFISPIPVSHSLLEIWFGSADFWRNMFCISSVPQKTATKIE
;
A
#
# COMPACT_ATOMS: atom_id res chain seq x y z
N MET A 1 20.57 -34.78 7.11
CA MET A 1 20.95 -33.72 8.07
C MET A 1 20.20 -32.40 7.81
N SER A 2 19.96 -32.02 6.55
CA SER A 2 19.21 -30.78 6.21
C SER A 2 17.70 -30.84 6.52
N LEU A 3 17.02 -31.95 6.26
CA LEU A 3 15.57 -32.05 6.39
C LEU A 3 15.09 -32.02 7.86
N SER A 4 15.77 -32.76 8.76
CA SER A 4 15.45 -32.78 10.19
C SER A 4 15.73 -31.45 10.88
N PHE A 5 16.76 -30.73 10.43
CA PHE A 5 17.06 -29.39 10.92
C PHE A 5 15.97 -28.39 10.48
N ALA A 6 15.58 -28.42 9.21
CA ALA A 6 14.52 -27.55 8.68
C ALA A 6 13.17 -27.76 9.39
N THR A 7 12.77 -29.01 9.64
CA THR A 7 11.54 -29.30 10.40
C THR A 7 11.63 -28.79 11.82
N SER A 8 12.78 -28.99 12.49
CA SER A 8 12.96 -28.48 13.86
C SER A 8 12.92 -26.95 13.94
N MET A 9 13.46 -26.25 12.93
CA MET A 9 13.36 -24.79 12.84
C MET A 9 11.92 -24.34 12.60
N LEU A 10 11.16 -25.02 11.73
CA LEU A 10 9.75 -24.71 11.47
C LEU A 10 8.88 -24.92 12.72
N ASP A 11 9.15 -25.97 13.50
CA ASP A 11 8.47 -26.21 14.76
C ASP A 11 8.78 -25.12 15.80
N GLN A 12 10.04 -24.68 15.89
CA GLN A 12 10.41 -23.57 16.76
C GLN A 12 9.75 -22.25 16.33
N LEU A 13 9.75 -21.95 15.03
CA LEU A 13 9.13 -20.73 14.49
C LEU A 13 7.60 -20.75 14.66
N SER A 14 6.94 -21.88 14.40
CA SER A 14 5.49 -22.01 14.60
C SER A 14 5.12 -21.90 16.07
N GLY A 15 5.91 -22.50 16.98
CA GLY A 15 5.78 -22.29 18.42
C GLY A 15 5.94 -20.82 18.82
N PHE A 16 6.95 -20.13 18.27
CA PHE A 16 7.16 -18.71 18.52
C PHE A 16 5.98 -17.85 18.06
N PHE A 17 5.45 -18.07 16.85
CA PHE A 17 4.35 -17.29 16.28
C PHE A 17 2.97 -17.62 16.85
N THR A 18 2.82 -18.73 17.56
CA THR A 18 1.56 -19.11 18.23
C THR A 18 1.48 -18.61 19.67
N GLN A 19 2.59 -18.18 20.27
CA GLN A 19 2.60 -17.54 21.59
C GLN A 19 1.94 -16.17 21.56
N GLU A 20 1.03 -15.92 22.51
CA GLU A 20 0.24 -14.69 22.54
C GLU A 20 1.08 -13.42 22.70
N GLU A 21 2.11 -13.46 23.54
CA GLU A 21 3.00 -12.31 23.78
C GLU A 21 3.72 -11.88 22.49
N ASN A 22 4.28 -12.85 21.75
CA ASN A 22 4.98 -12.59 20.48
C ASN A 22 4.01 -12.05 19.42
N MET A 23 2.81 -12.64 19.31
CA MET A 23 1.78 -12.16 18.39
C MET A 23 1.39 -10.71 18.69
N GLN A 24 1.20 -10.35 19.96
CA GLN A 24 0.87 -8.98 20.34
C GLN A 24 1.99 -8.00 20.00
N TRP A 25 3.24 -8.39 20.23
CA TRP A 25 4.40 -7.57 19.86
C TRP A 25 4.51 -7.38 18.35
N LEU A 26 4.34 -8.45 17.56
CA LEU A 26 4.33 -8.41 16.11
C LEU A 26 3.20 -7.52 15.60
N PHE A 27 2.00 -7.68 16.12
CA PHE A 27 0.84 -6.86 15.78
C PHE A 27 1.10 -5.38 16.04
N LYS A 28 1.56 -5.01 17.24
CA LYS A 28 1.86 -3.61 17.60
C LYS A 28 2.93 -3.01 16.69
N THR A 29 3.96 -3.78 16.37
CA THR A 29 5.07 -3.34 15.51
C THR A 29 4.62 -3.18 14.06
N ALA A 30 3.90 -4.17 13.52
CA ALA A 30 3.38 -4.13 12.16
C ALA A 30 2.45 -2.94 11.93
N ASN A 31 1.56 -2.62 12.88
CA ASN A 31 0.64 -1.48 12.76
C ASN A 31 1.35 -0.11 12.66
N ARG A 32 2.55 0.03 13.20
CA ARG A 32 3.31 1.29 13.15
C ARG A 32 4.04 1.48 11.82
N ALA A 33 4.36 0.39 11.12
CA ALA A 33 5.21 0.44 9.94
C ALA A 33 4.56 1.25 8.79
N PRO A 34 3.27 1.06 8.43
CA PRO A 34 2.64 1.87 7.40
C PRO A 34 2.63 3.37 7.69
N LEU A 35 2.51 3.77 8.97
CA LEU A 35 2.49 5.19 9.36
C LEU A 35 3.77 5.92 8.94
N LEU A 36 4.92 5.22 8.87
CA LEU A 36 6.18 5.79 8.39
C LEU A 36 6.11 6.21 6.93
N VAL A 37 5.24 5.58 6.12
CA VAL A 37 5.03 5.90 4.71
C VAL A 37 3.87 6.88 4.55
N ILE A 38 2.76 6.65 5.25
CA ILE A 38 1.53 7.44 5.14
C ILE A 38 1.70 8.88 5.68
N LEU A 39 2.33 9.06 6.85
CA LEU A 39 2.43 10.39 7.48
C LEU A 39 3.20 11.41 6.61
N PRO A 40 4.38 11.08 6.05
CA PRO A 40 5.08 12.00 5.15
C PRO A 40 4.26 12.36 3.90
N MET A 41 3.52 11.40 3.33
CA MET A 41 2.62 11.67 2.19
C MET A 41 1.51 12.65 2.58
N LEU A 42 0.90 12.48 3.75
CA LEU A 42 -0.20 13.35 4.18
C LEU A 42 0.28 14.77 4.54
N VAL A 43 1.38 14.89 5.29
CA VAL A 43 1.79 16.18 5.87
C VAL A 43 2.74 16.97 4.96
N LEU A 44 3.67 16.29 4.28
CA LEU A 44 4.77 16.92 3.55
C LEU A 44 4.89 16.37 2.11
N PRO A 45 3.86 16.55 1.27
CA PRO A 45 3.90 16.05 -0.10
C PRO A 45 4.97 16.77 -0.93
N GLY A 46 5.57 16.06 -1.89
CA GLY A 46 6.61 16.55 -2.78
C GLY A 46 7.98 16.80 -2.16
N THR A 47 8.18 16.55 -0.87
CA THR A 47 9.48 16.78 -0.23
C THR A 47 10.49 15.68 -0.51
N ARG A 48 11.78 16.01 -0.45
CA ARG A 48 12.89 15.04 -0.62
C ARG A 48 12.79 13.89 0.38
N ILE A 49 12.33 14.16 1.60
CA ILE A 49 12.17 13.16 2.66
C ILE A 49 11.07 12.16 2.27
N THR A 50 9.89 12.65 1.86
CA THR A 50 8.78 11.81 1.42
C THR A 50 9.21 10.93 0.25
N HIS A 51 9.86 11.49 -0.76
CA HIS A 51 10.38 10.71 -1.89
C HIS A 51 11.44 9.69 -1.48
N PHE A 52 12.37 10.04 -0.57
CA PHE A 52 13.39 9.11 -0.07
C PHE A 52 12.75 7.90 0.63
N ILE A 53 11.77 8.12 1.51
CA ILE A 53 11.06 7.06 2.23
C ILE A 53 10.31 6.15 1.24
N LEU A 54 9.58 6.74 0.28
CA LEU A 54 8.82 5.99 -0.73
C LEU A 54 9.74 5.18 -1.67
N HIS A 55 10.89 5.73 -2.07
CA HIS A 55 11.87 5.05 -2.92
C HIS A 55 12.61 3.93 -2.20
N SER A 56 12.84 4.08 -0.90
CA SER A 56 13.52 3.07 -0.08
C SER A 56 12.82 1.71 -0.11
N LYS A 57 11.48 1.69 -0.19
CA LYS A 57 10.64 0.48 -0.18
C LYS A 57 10.87 -0.46 1.02
N VAL A 58 11.69 -0.08 2.00
CA VAL A 58 12.06 -0.91 3.15
C VAL A 58 10.83 -1.35 3.93
N VAL A 59 9.90 -0.42 4.23
CA VAL A 59 8.66 -0.76 4.96
C VAL A 59 7.85 -1.84 4.22
N LEU A 60 7.66 -1.68 2.91
CA LEU A 60 6.91 -2.64 2.08
C LEU A 60 7.59 -4.01 2.05
N ILE A 61 8.91 -4.03 1.84
CA ILE A 61 9.68 -5.28 1.79
C ILE A 61 9.66 -5.97 3.15
N SER A 62 9.89 -5.23 4.25
CA SER A 62 9.88 -5.79 5.59
C SER A 62 8.52 -6.39 5.97
N LEU A 63 7.41 -5.71 5.68
CA LEU A 63 6.07 -6.25 5.93
C LEU A 63 5.76 -7.46 5.01
N SER A 64 6.22 -7.44 3.76
CA SER A 64 6.03 -8.56 2.83
C SER A 64 6.80 -9.80 3.26
N ILE A 65 8.03 -9.63 3.76
CA ILE A 65 8.83 -10.72 4.34
C ILE A 65 8.14 -11.25 5.59
N LEU A 66 7.69 -10.37 6.50
CA LEU A 66 6.97 -10.77 7.71
C LEU A 66 5.72 -11.58 7.38
N TYR A 67 4.88 -11.08 6.47
CA TYR A 67 3.69 -11.79 5.98
C TYR A 67 4.05 -13.17 5.42
N SER A 68 5.06 -13.24 4.55
CA SER A 68 5.48 -14.49 3.92
C SER A 68 5.96 -15.52 4.94
N VAL A 69 6.81 -15.10 5.89
CA VAL A 69 7.30 -15.97 6.96
C VAL A 69 6.13 -16.49 7.81
N LEU A 70 5.23 -15.60 8.26
CA LEU A 70 4.06 -16.01 9.05
C LEU A 70 3.18 -17.01 8.28
N LEU A 71 2.84 -16.71 7.03
CA LEU A 71 2.00 -17.56 6.20
C LEU A 71 2.63 -18.94 5.98
N PHE A 72 3.88 -19.00 5.51
CA PHE A 72 4.53 -20.27 5.21
C PHE A 72 4.78 -21.11 6.47
N THR A 73 5.15 -20.49 7.59
CA THR A 73 5.32 -21.22 8.85
C THR A 73 4.00 -21.81 9.34
N LEU A 74 2.89 -21.07 9.24
CA LEU A 74 1.58 -21.56 9.69
C LEU A 74 0.99 -22.61 8.73
N MET A 75 1.22 -22.48 7.42
CA MET A 75 0.82 -23.51 6.45
C MET A 75 1.62 -24.81 6.58
N ALA A 76 2.89 -24.72 7.01
CA ALA A 76 3.74 -25.88 7.26
C ALA A 76 3.52 -26.52 8.64
N ALA A 77 2.78 -25.86 9.53
CA ALA A 77 2.52 -26.36 10.87
C ALA A 77 1.74 -27.69 10.83
N PRO A 78 2.00 -28.62 11.77
CA PRO A 78 1.26 -29.86 11.84
C PRO A 78 -0.24 -29.62 12.06
N SER A 79 -1.09 -30.45 11.43
CA SER A 79 -2.55 -30.38 11.61
C SER A 79 -3.01 -30.59 13.06
N SER A 80 -2.14 -31.15 13.92
CA SER A 80 -2.41 -31.30 15.36
C SER A 80 -2.37 -29.98 16.12
N THR A 81 -1.71 -28.96 15.58
CA THR A 81 -1.51 -27.66 16.23
C THR A 81 -2.47 -26.61 15.67
N LEU A 82 -2.65 -26.57 14.35
CA LEU A 82 -3.53 -25.62 13.66
C LEU A 82 -4.33 -26.34 12.57
N PRO A 83 -5.58 -25.90 12.31
CA PRO A 83 -6.35 -26.44 11.20
C PRO A 83 -5.68 -26.08 9.88
N LYS A 84 -5.76 -26.99 8.91
CA LYS A 84 -5.45 -26.67 7.51
C LYS A 84 -6.59 -25.83 6.94
N ILE A 85 -6.22 -24.73 6.29
CA ILE A 85 -7.19 -23.83 5.63
C ILE A 85 -7.28 -24.18 4.16
N ASP A 86 -8.49 -24.46 3.70
CA ASP A 86 -8.88 -24.44 2.30
C ASP A 86 -9.45 -23.05 1.96
N PHE A 87 -8.73 -22.29 1.13
CA PHE A 87 -9.13 -20.94 0.74
C PHE A 87 -10.33 -20.90 -0.23
N LEU A 88 -10.75 -22.05 -0.78
CA LEU A 88 -11.93 -22.13 -1.65
C LEU A 88 -13.24 -22.34 -0.87
N SER A 89 -13.17 -22.71 0.41
CA SER A 89 -14.32 -22.95 1.26
C SER A 89 -14.51 -21.82 2.27
N PHE A 90 -15.70 -21.19 2.25
CA PHE A 90 -16.06 -20.15 3.22
C PHE A 90 -15.95 -20.66 4.66
N ASP A 91 -16.46 -21.87 4.94
CA ASP A 91 -16.43 -22.46 6.27
C ASP A 91 -15.00 -22.72 6.75
N SER A 92 -14.12 -23.16 5.84
CA SER A 92 -12.72 -23.39 6.19
C SER A 92 -11.97 -22.10 6.47
N VAL A 93 -12.23 -21.03 5.71
CA VAL A 93 -11.64 -19.71 5.96
C VAL A 93 -12.17 -19.14 7.28
N ALA A 94 -13.48 -19.23 7.51
CA ALA A 94 -14.11 -18.80 8.75
C ALA A 94 -13.52 -19.53 9.97
N ASN A 95 -13.33 -20.85 9.88
CA ASN A 95 -12.66 -21.64 10.91
C ASN A 95 -11.21 -21.18 11.15
N GLY A 96 -10.46 -20.91 10.07
CA GLY A 96 -9.12 -20.34 10.18
C GLY A 96 -9.07 -19.05 11.00
N PHE A 97 -9.99 -18.12 10.73
CA PHE A 97 -10.08 -16.84 11.46
C PHE A 97 -10.54 -16.96 12.91
N GLN A 98 -10.94 -18.14 13.39
CA GLN A 98 -11.16 -18.37 14.83
C GLN A 98 -9.84 -18.47 15.62
N HIS A 99 -8.70 -18.65 14.92
CA HIS A 99 -7.39 -18.76 15.54
C HIS A 99 -6.56 -17.48 15.35
N LYS A 100 -6.07 -16.92 16.47
CA LYS A 100 -5.27 -15.68 16.51
C LYS A 100 -4.09 -15.64 15.51
N PRO A 101 -3.31 -16.73 15.28
CA PRO A 101 -2.22 -16.70 14.31
C PRO A 101 -2.68 -16.39 12.87
N PHE A 102 -3.81 -16.94 12.43
CA PHE A 102 -4.34 -16.66 11.09
C PHE A 102 -4.94 -15.26 11.00
N VAL A 103 -5.54 -14.75 12.08
CA VAL A 103 -5.96 -13.34 12.17
C VAL A 103 -4.76 -12.41 11.98
N LEU A 104 -3.63 -12.70 12.63
CA LEU A 104 -2.41 -11.90 12.48
C LEU A 104 -1.89 -11.91 11.03
N VAL A 105 -1.84 -13.08 10.38
CA VAL A 105 -1.44 -13.19 8.96
C VAL A 105 -2.34 -12.33 8.09
N GLY A 106 -3.66 -12.47 8.24
CA GLY A 106 -4.63 -11.67 7.48
C GLY A 106 -4.48 -10.17 7.73
N TRP A 107 -4.18 -9.77 8.97
CA TRP A 107 -3.95 -8.37 9.30
C TRP A 107 -2.69 -7.81 8.63
N VAL A 108 -1.57 -8.54 8.70
CA VAL A 108 -0.31 -8.12 8.05
C VAL A 108 -0.49 -8.07 6.52
N HIS A 109 -1.30 -8.94 5.94
CA HIS A 109 -1.65 -8.90 4.50
C HIS A 109 -2.26 -7.54 4.10
N TYR A 110 -3.20 -7.02 4.91
CA TYR A 110 -3.77 -5.68 4.70
C TYR A 110 -2.73 -4.57 4.87
N LEU A 111 -1.93 -4.62 5.95
CA LEU A 111 -0.91 -3.61 6.23
C LEU A 111 0.17 -3.48 5.15
N VAL A 112 0.39 -4.51 4.31
CA VAL A 112 1.26 -4.41 3.12
C VAL A 112 0.56 -3.64 1.99
N THR A 113 -0.73 -3.87 1.81
CA THR A 113 -1.50 -3.37 0.66
C THR A 113 -1.85 -1.89 0.84
N ASP A 114 -2.20 -1.47 2.06
CA ASP A 114 -2.57 -0.09 2.36
C ASP A 114 -1.49 0.95 1.94
N PRO A 115 -0.22 0.85 2.39
CA PRO A 115 0.83 1.79 1.97
C PRO A 115 1.22 1.62 0.49
N LEU A 116 1.05 0.42 -0.09
CA LEU A 116 1.31 0.19 -1.52
C LEU A 116 0.31 0.99 -2.37
N VAL A 117 -0.98 0.87 -2.07
CA VAL A 117 -2.06 1.57 -2.78
C VAL A 117 -1.99 3.08 -2.54
N ALA A 118 -1.73 3.51 -1.30
CA ALA A 118 -1.52 4.92 -1.00
C ALA A 118 -0.36 5.53 -1.80
N THR A 119 0.73 4.78 -1.98
CA THR A 119 1.88 5.20 -2.80
C THR A 119 1.50 5.35 -4.27
N LEU A 120 0.68 4.43 -4.81
CA LEU A 120 0.20 4.51 -6.20
C LEU A 120 -0.67 5.75 -6.41
N ILE A 121 -1.62 5.99 -5.51
CA ILE A 121 -2.47 7.18 -5.51
C ILE A 121 -1.62 8.46 -5.46
N TYR A 122 -0.64 8.50 -4.55
CA TYR A 122 0.21 9.67 -4.33
C TYR A 122 1.01 10.04 -5.59
N TYR A 123 1.69 9.08 -6.22
CA TYR A 123 2.49 9.35 -7.41
C TYR A 123 1.64 9.73 -8.63
N ASP A 124 0.50 9.06 -8.84
CA ASP A 124 -0.41 9.38 -9.95
C ASP A 124 -1.08 10.75 -9.75
N ALA A 125 -1.37 11.14 -8.51
CA ALA A 125 -1.94 12.46 -8.24
C ALA A 125 -0.92 13.57 -8.52
N ILE A 126 0.32 13.39 -8.08
CA ILE A 126 1.39 14.37 -8.31
C ILE A 126 1.68 14.54 -9.79
N SER A 127 1.79 13.45 -10.55
CA SER A 127 2.09 13.53 -11.99
C SER A 127 0.98 14.20 -12.79
N ARG A 128 -0.27 14.08 -12.33
CA ARG A 128 -1.45 14.71 -12.96
C ARG A 128 -1.77 16.09 -12.42
N GLY A 129 -1.03 16.57 -11.41
CA GLY A 129 -1.28 17.84 -10.75
C GLY A 129 -2.60 17.90 -9.97
N ILE A 130 -3.14 16.74 -9.56
CA ILE A 130 -4.38 16.67 -8.78
C ILE A 130 -4.12 17.26 -7.38
N PRO A 131 -4.97 18.19 -6.89
CA PRO A 131 -4.79 18.83 -5.59
C PRO A 131 -4.65 17.83 -4.45
N HIS A 132 -3.59 17.99 -3.65
CA HIS A 132 -3.31 17.09 -2.55
C HIS A 132 -4.37 17.14 -1.43
N VAL A 133 -5.19 18.20 -1.35
CA VAL A 133 -6.37 18.18 -0.46
C VAL A 133 -7.31 17.01 -0.78
N PHE A 134 -7.60 16.77 -2.06
CA PHE A 134 -8.43 15.63 -2.47
C PHE A 134 -7.66 14.31 -2.32
N THR A 135 -6.39 14.30 -2.76
CA THR A 135 -5.55 13.10 -2.70
C THR A 135 -5.29 12.64 -1.27
N SER A 136 -5.12 13.55 -0.31
CA SER A 136 -4.91 13.23 1.11
C SER A 136 -6.11 12.55 1.74
N ILE A 137 -7.35 12.96 1.38
CA ILE A 137 -8.57 12.26 1.77
C ILE A 137 -8.59 10.85 1.19
N CYS A 138 -8.22 10.69 -0.08
CA CYS A 138 -8.14 9.38 -0.71
C CYS A 138 -7.06 8.49 -0.09
N ILE A 139 -5.89 9.03 0.26
CA ILE A 139 -4.80 8.32 0.95
C ILE A 139 -5.24 7.91 2.36
N LEU A 140 -5.96 8.76 3.08
CA LEU A 140 -6.49 8.43 4.40
C LEU A 140 -7.49 7.26 4.32
N PHE A 141 -8.40 7.30 3.34
CA PHE A 141 -9.29 6.18 3.08
C PHE A 141 -8.54 4.95 2.58
N ALA A 142 -7.48 5.11 1.78
CA ALA A 142 -6.68 3.97 1.32
C ALA A 142 -5.93 3.31 2.49
N PHE A 143 -5.58 4.08 3.52
CA PHE A 143 -4.94 3.56 4.72
C PHE A 143 -5.91 2.81 5.64
N MET A 144 -7.19 3.19 5.70
CA MET A 144 -8.19 2.56 6.57
C MET A 144 -9.03 1.49 5.87
N LEU A 145 -9.33 1.72 4.59
CA LEU A 145 -10.28 1.01 3.75
C LEU A 145 -9.71 0.95 2.33
N CYS A 146 -8.54 0.32 2.16
CA CYS A 146 -7.75 0.32 0.92
C CYS A 146 -8.57 0.29 -0.39
N PRO A 147 -9.49 -0.66 -0.61
CA PRO A 147 -10.28 -0.71 -1.84
C PRO A 147 -11.17 0.53 -2.04
N PHE A 148 -11.75 1.07 -0.97
CA PHE A 148 -12.59 2.25 -1.02
C PHE A 148 -11.79 3.51 -1.34
N GLY A 149 -10.62 3.71 -0.71
CA GLY A 149 -9.75 4.84 -1.00
C GLY A 149 -9.26 4.85 -2.46
N LEU A 150 -8.92 3.68 -2.99
CA LEU A 150 -8.56 3.52 -4.41
C LEU A 150 -9.73 3.84 -5.33
N ALA A 151 -10.92 3.31 -5.04
CA ALA A 151 -12.12 3.58 -5.83
C ALA A 151 -12.48 5.07 -5.83
N LEU A 152 -12.42 5.72 -4.66
CA LEU A 152 -12.65 7.15 -4.51
C LEU A 152 -11.66 7.96 -5.35
N TYR A 153 -10.38 7.60 -5.31
CA TYR A 153 -9.35 8.25 -6.11
C TYR A 153 -9.59 8.08 -7.62
N ILE A 154 -9.85 6.85 -8.08
CA ILE A 154 -10.11 6.57 -9.50
C ILE A 154 -11.35 7.34 -9.99
N PHE A 155 -12.41 7.37 -9.18
CA PHE A 155 -13.61 8.12 -9.49
C PHE A 155 -13.37 9.64 -9.54
N GLY A 156 -12.68 10.19 -8.54
CA GLY A 156 -12.33 11.61 -8.55
C GLY A 156 -11.39 11.97 -9.70
N ARG A 157 -10.39 11.14 -10.01
CA ARG A 157 -9.51 11.29 -11.17
C ARG A 157 -10.29 11.29 -12.48
N LEU A 158 -11.29 10.42 -12.61
CA LEU A 158 -12.15 10.40 -13.79
C LEU A 158 -12.94 11.71 -13.93
N LEU A 159 -13.46 12.26 -12.83
CA LEU A 159 -14.21 13.52 -12.87
C LEU A 159 -13.31 14.74 -13.12
N LEU A 160 -12.15 14.79 -12.47
CA LEU A 160 -11.24 15.93 -12.47
C LEU A 160 -10.36 15.98 -13.73
N CYS A 161 -9.85 14.82 -14.19
CA CYS A 161 -8.92 14.73 -15.30
C CYS A 161 -9.53 14.11 -16.57
N ARG A 162 -10.74 13.52 -16.50
CA ARG A 162 -11.42 12.83 -17.62
C ARG A 162 -10.59 11.70 -18.26
N VAL A 163 -9.63 11.15 -17.51
CA VAL A 163 -8.82 10.00 -17.92
C VAL A 163 -9.41 8.73 -17.31
N TRP A 164 -9.86 7.82 -18.16
CA TRP A 164 -10.55 6.60 -17.73
C TRP A 164 -9.58 5.49 -17.34
N PHE A 165 -8.58 5.19 -18.18
CA PHE A 165 -7.69 4.05 -17.95
C PHE A 165 -6.28 4.30 -18.52
N GLU A 166 -5.49 5.08 -17.81
CA GLU A 166 -4.04 5.04 -17.93
C GLU A 166 -3.48 4.33 -16.70
N TRP A 167 -2.57 3.38 -16.92
CA TRP A 167 -1.82 2.73 -15.85
C TRP A 167 -1.10 3.79 -15.00
N PHE A 168 -0.96 3.54 -13.70
CA PHE A 168 -0.34 4.41 -12.68
C PHE A 168 1.14 4.79 -12.94
N ILE A 169 1.64 4.59 -14.16
CA ILE A 169 3.01 4.82 -14.62
C ILE A 169 2.98 6.00 -15.61
N SER A 170 2.80 7.21 -15.10
CA SER A 170 3.08 8.44 -15.86
C SER A 170 4.49 8.94 -15.52
N PRO A 171 5.20 9.62 -16.44
CA PRO A 171 6.54 10.12 -16.18
C PRO A 171 6.60 11.18 -15.06
N ILE A 172 7.82 11.34 -14.55
CA ILE A 172 8.32 12.11 -13.41
C ILE A 172 7.71 13.53 -13.27
N PRO A 173 7.53 14.07 -12.04
CA PRO A 173 6.86 15.34 -11.81
C PRO A 173 7.60 16.55 -12.41
N VAL A 174 6.82 17.53 -12.87
CA VAL A 174 7.26 18.91 -13.05
C VAL A 174 7.47 19.53 -11.65
N SER A 175 8.47 20.40 -11.48
CA SER A 175 8.74 21.02 -10.18
C SER A 175 7.60 21.96 -9.76
N HIS A 176 6.72 21.48 -8.88
CA HIS A 176 5.66 22.29 -8.27
C HIS A 176 6.09 22.83 -6.90
N SER A 177 5.63 24.03 -6.56
CA SER A 177 5.77 24.55 -5.19
C SER A 177 4.86 23.77 -4.23
N LEU A 178 5.17 23.79 -2.92
CA LEU A 178 4.35 23.08 -1.92
C LEU A 178 2.88 23.51 -1.96
N LEU A 179 2.60 24.81 -2.15
CA LEU A 179 1.24 25.33 -2.24
C LEU A 179 0.51 24.84 -3.50
N GLU A 180 1.20 24.76 -4.64
CA GLU A 180 0.64 24.20 -5.87
C GLU A 180 0.31 22.71 -5.74
N ILE A 181 1.10 21.96 -4.97
CA ILE A 181 0.79 20.55 -4.69
C ILE A 181 -0.48 20.45 -3.84
N TRP A 182 -0.62 21.28 -2.81
CA TRP A 182 -1.78 21.25 -1.92
C TRP A 182 -3.09 21.65 -2.61
N PHE A 183 -3.08 22.76 -3.32
CA PHE A 183 -4.30 23.37 -3.85
C PHE A 183 -4.46 23.21 -5.37
N GLY A 184 -3.52 22.57 -6.05
CA GLY A 184 -3.47 22.49 -7.51
C GLY A 184 -2.77 23.69 -8.15
N SER A 185 -2.17 23.47 -9.31
CA SER A 185 -1.53 24.53 -10.10
C SER A 185 -2.57 25.37 -10.86
N ALA A 186 -2.21 26.60 -11.24
CA ALA A 186 -3.07 27.44 -12.07
C ALA A 186 -3.38 26.77 -13.43
N ASP A 187 -2.44 26.00 -13.98
CA ASP A 187 -2.64 25.22 -15.21
C ASP A 187 -3.64 24.09 -15.02
N PHE A 188 -3.59 23.38 -13.88
CA PHE A 188 -4.56 22.34 -13.55
C PHE A 188 -5.99 22.89 -13.54
N TRP A 189 -6.22 23.99 -12.80
CA TRP A 189 -7.54 24.60 -12.72
C TRP A 189 -8.01 25.19 -14.05
N ARG A 190 -7.09 25.78 -14.83
CA ARG A 190 -7.39 26.22 -16.20
C ARG A 190 -7.88 25.05 -17.05
N ASN A 191 -7.18 23.92 -17.05
CA ASN A 191 -7.57 22.75 -17.85
C ASN A 191 -8.88 22.11 -17.37
N MET A 192 -9.16 22.19 -16.06
CA MET A 192 -10.38 21.66 -15.48
C MET A 192 -11.62 22.49 -15.86
N PHE A 193 -11.52 23.83 -15.79
CA PHE A 193 -12.65 24.74 -16.01
C PHE A 193 -12.74 25.28 -17.44
N CYS A 194 -11.61 25.57 -18.07
CA CYS A 194 -11.53 26.00 -19.46
C CYS A 194 -11.10 24.80 -20.30
N ILE A 195 -12.02 24.30 -21.12
CA ILE A 195 -11.71 23.30 -22.16
C ILE A 195 -10.77 23.97 -23.16
N SER A 196 -9.47 23.97 -22.89
CA SER A 196 -8.47 24.38 -23.87
C SER A 196 -7.94 23.13 -24.55
N SER A 197 -8.37 22.94 -25.80
CA SER A 197 -7.80 22.00 -26.74
C SER A 197 -6.38 22.44 -27.11
N VAL A 198 -5.43 22.36 -26.17
CA VAL A 198 -4.03 22.62 -26.48
C VAL A 198 -3.42 21.28 -26.90
N PRO A 199 -3.04 21.11 -28.18
CA PRO A 199 -2.38 19.89 -28.63
C PRO A 199 -1.08 19.72 -27.85
N GLN A 200 -0.78 18.48 -27.43
CA GLN A 200 0.54 18.11 -26.92
C GLN A 200 1.60 18.66 -27.88
N LYS A 201 2.46 19.56 -27.39
CA LYS A 201 3.69 19.89 -28.11
C LYS A 201 4.51 18.61 -28.22
N THR A 202 4.46 17.99 -29.40
CA THR A 202 5.47 17.05 -29.87
C THR A 202 6.83 17.71 -29.70
N ALA A 203 7.65 17.15 -28.82
CA ALA A 203 9.04 17.55 -28.69
C ALA A 203 9.80 17.08 -29.95
N THR A 204 9.70 17.86 -31.03
CA THR A 204 10.64 17.81 -32.14
C THR A 204 11.93 18.51 -31.74
N LYS A 205 12.98 17.71 -31.51
CA LYS A 205 14.38 17.87 -31.94
C LYS A 205 15.18 16.77 -31.24
N ILE A 206 16.06 16.04 -31.90
CA ILE A 206 17.34 16.53 -32.41
C ILE A 206 17.73 15.73 -33.67
N GLU A 207 18.07 16.45 -34.75
CA GLU A 207 18.98 16.02 -35.83
C GLU A 207 20.42 16.03 -35.30
#